data_AF-A0AAV7XI08-F1
#
_entry.id   AF-A0AAV7XI08-F1
#
_cell.length_a   1.000
_cell.length_b   1.000
_cell.length_c   1.000
_cell.angle_alpha   90.00
_cell.angle_beta   90.00
_cell.angle_gamma   90.00
#
_symmetry.space_group_name_H-M   'P 1'
#
loop_
_entity.id
_entity.type
_entity.pdbx_description
1 polymer ?
#
loop_
_entity_poly.entity_id
_entity_poly.type
_entity_poly.pdbx_seq_one_letter_code
_entity_poly.pdbx_strand_id
1 'polypeptide(L)'
;MVATLDRRVPCATGPTEELVKFISKFRSKKVHLRRRQRRDLRVEAILANVLSRAQEELKMKQQQRLRKWLEVKSELGVSDANSNCNVDVWREKDLGLDSLHSFMLQLREVKTPLQR
;
A
#
# COMPACT_ATOMS: atom_id res chain seq x y z
N MET A 1 -34.05 -20.42 18.60
CA MET A 1 -33.09 -19.32 18.40
C MET A 1 -31.74 -19.93 18.04
N VAL A 2 -31.42 -20.00 16.75
CA VAL A 2 -30.14 -20.58 16.29
C VAL A 2 -29.12 -19.45 16.24
N ALA A 3 -28.17 -19.46 17.17
CA ALA A 3 -27.03 -18.56 17.16
C ALA A 3 -26.08 -19.00 16.03
N THR A 4 -26.04 -18.22 14.96
CA THR A 4 -25.00 -18.32 13.94
C THR A 4 -23.69 -17.85 14.57
N LEU A 5 -22.88 -18.79 15.04
CA LEU A 5 -21.46 -18.56 15.31
C LEU A 5 -20.79 -18.32 13.95
N ASP A 6 -20.70 -17.04 13.57
CA ASP A 6 -19.78 -16.57 12.54
C ASP A 6 -18.36 -16.88 13.02
N ARG A 7 -17.92 -18.12 12.79
CA ARG A 7 -16.51 -18.50 12.84
C ARG A 7 -15.83 -17.79 11.68
N ARG A 8 -15.52 -16.50 11.88
CA ARG A 8 -14.45 -15.86 11.13
C ARG A 8 -13.18 -16.62 11.45
N VAL A 9 -12.88 -17.61 10.60
CA VAL A 9 -11.55 -18.16 10.46
C VAL A 9 -10.64 -16.96 10.26
N PRO A 10 -9.67 -16.68 11.15
CA PRO A 10 -8.64 -15.72 10.82
C PRO A 10 -7.90 -16.35 9.65
N CYS A 11 -8.23 -15.91 8.43
CA CYS A 11 -7.46 -16.23 7.25
C CYS A 11 -6.04 -15.80 7.59
N ALA A 12 -5.14 -16.78 7.76
CA ALA A 12 -3.76 -16.55 8.12
C ALA A 12 -3.19 -15.61 7.07
N THR A 13 -3.04 -14.34 7.42
CA THR A 13 -2.66 -13.34 6.45
C THR A 13 -1.25 -13.62 6.02
N GLY A 14 -1.03 -13.74 4.72
CA GLY A 14 0.27 -14.14 4.20
C GLY A 14 1.37 -13.19 4.70
N PRO A 15 2.64 -13.62 4.76
CA PRO A 15 3.72 -12.81 5.31
C PRO A 15 3.88 -11.43 4.62
N THR A 16 3.43 -11.28 3.37
CA THR A 16 3.38 -9.98 2.68
C THR A 16 2.20 -9.10 3.12
N GLU A 17 1.06 -9.68 3.48
CA GLU A 17 -0.11 -8.95 3.97
C GLU A 17 0.13 -8.41 5.38
N GLU A 18 0.81 -9.18 6.23
CA GLU A 18 1.26 -8.71 7.54
C GLU A 18 2.21 -7.53 7.41
N LEU A 19 3.13 -7.58 6.45
CA LEU A 19 4.05 -6.50 6.14
C LEU A 19 3.32 -5.23 5.65
N VAL A 20 2.30 -5.39 4.80
CA VAL A 20 1.44 -4.27 4.36
C VAL A 20 0.66 -3.67 5.53
N LYS A 21 0.06 -4.51 6.38
CA LYS A 21 -0.64 -4.05 7.60
C LYS A 21 0.31 -3.31 8.53
N PHE A 22 1.54 -3.81 8.69
CA PHE A 22 2.58 -3.19 9.50
C PHE A 22 2.93 -1.79 8.96
N ILE A 23 3.21 -1.67 7.67
CA ILE A 23 3.51 -0.38 7.01
C ILE A 23 2.35 0.61 7.22
N SER A 24 1.10 0.18 7.01
CA SER A 24 -0.08 1.02 7.22
C SER A 24 -0.21 1.52 8.66
N LYS A 25 -0.03 0.62 9.65
CA LYS A 25 -0.05 1.00 11.08
C LYS A 25 1.05 2.01 11.41
N PHE A 26 2.27 1.81 10.90
CA PHE A 26 3.41 2.68 11.17
C PHE A 26 3.28 4.04 10.49
N ARG A 27 2.69 4.11 9.29
CA ARG A 27 2.33 5.38 8.64
C ARG A 27 1.35 6.19 9.48
N SER A 28 0.27 5.54 9.94
CA SER A 28 -0.70 6.19 10.83
C SER A 28 -0.05 6.67 12.14
N LYS A 29 0.84 5.86 12.72
CA LYS A 29 1.57 6.22 13.94
C LYS A 29 2.54 7.39 13.73
N LYS A 30 3.24 7.45 12.59
CA LYS A 30 4.11 8.56 12.19
C LYS A 30 3.31 9.87 12.06
N VAL A 31 2.15 9.83 11.42
CA VAL A 31 1.25 11.00 11.31
C VAL A 31 0.78 11.47 12.68
N HIS A 32 0.37 10.54 13.55
CA HIS A 32 -0.06 10.87 14.90
C HIS A 32 1.06 11.52 15.72
N LEU A 33 2.29 11.01 15.64
CA LEU A 33 3.44 11.58 16.36
C LEU A 33 3.82 12.97 15.87
N ARG A 34 3.79 13.23 14.56
CA ARG A 34 4.05 14.57 14.00
C ARG A 34 3.06 15.62 14.48
N ARG A 35 1.83 15.22 14.83
CA ARG A 35 0.79 16.12 15.36
C ARG A 35 0.96 16.43 16.85
N ARG A 36 1.87 15.75 17.57
CA ARG A 36 2.10 16.03 19.00
C ARG A 36 2.89 17.32 19.18
N GLN A 37 2.55 18.06 20.25
CA GLN A 37 3.19 19.33 20.60
C GLN A 37 4.64 19.15 21.08
N ARG A 38 4.94 18.03 21.76
CA ARG A 38 6.30 17.62 22.12
C ARG A 38 6.71 16.42 21.27
N ARG A 39 7.65 16.63 20.36
CA ARG A 39 8.15 15.61 19.43
C ARG A 39 9.42 15.00 19.96
N ASP A 40 9.45 13.68 20.02
CA ASP A 40 10.68 12.93 20.25
C ASP A 40 11.31 12.58 18.90
N LEU A 41 12.36 13.32 18.53
CA LEU A 41 13.06 13.17 17.26
C LEU A 41 13.70 11.78 17.11
N ARG A 42 14.14 11.16 18.22
CA ARG A 42 14.73 9.82 18.20
C ARG A 42 13.68 8.79 17.83
N VAL A 43 12.49 8.89 18.44
CA VAL A 43 11.36 8.00 18.12
C VAL A 43 10.90 8.19 16.68
N GLU A 44 10.83 9.43 16.18
CA GLU A 44 10.51 9.70 14.78
C GLU A 44 11.53 9.10 13.81
N ALA A 45 12.83 9.23 14.10
CA ALA A 45 13.90 8.66 13.29
C ALA A 45 13.84 7.12 13.26
N ILE A 46 13.64 6.48 14.43
CA ILE A 46 13.47 5.03 14.53
C ILE A 46 12.27 4.57 13.71
N LEU A 47 11.12 5.24 13.84
CA LEU A 47 9.92 4.90 13.08
C LEU A 47 10.11 5.08 11.58
N ALA A 48 10.81 6.14 11.15
CA ALA A 48 11.12 6.35 9.74
C ALA A 48 12.02 5.23 9.19
N ASN A 49 13.05 4.84 9.93
CA ASN A 49 13.95 3.76 9.55
C ASN A 49 13.22 2.41 9.44
N VAL A 50 12.44 2.06 10.48
CA VAL A 50 11.64 0.82 10.49
C VAL A 50 10.65 0.78 9.33
N LEU A 51 10.02 1.91 9.02
CA LEU A 51 9.09 2.03 7.90
C LEU A 51 9.81 1.86 6.56
N SER A 52 10.99 2.48 6.37
CA SER A 52 11.81 2.31 5.15
C SER A 52 12.17 0.85 4.92
N ARG A 53 12.70 0.19 5.95
CA ARG A 53 13.10 -1.22 5.88
C ARG A 53 11.93 -2.14 5.54
N ALA A 54 10.75 -1.92 6.13
CA ALA A 54 9.57 -2.71 5.81
C ALA A 54 9.09 -2.49 4.36
N GLN A 55 9.18 -1.26 3.84
CA GLN A 55 8.85 -0.96 2.44
C GLN A 55 9.83 -1.63 1.48
N GLU A 56 11.13 -1.57 1.77
CA GLU A 56 12.17 -2.24 1.00
C GLU A 56 11.96 -3.77 0.98
N GLU A 57 11.66 -4.38 2.12
CA GLU A 57 11.36 -5.81 2.18
C GLU A 57 10.13 -6.17 1.33
N LEU A 58 9.07 -5.36 1.38
CA LEU A 58 7.87 -5.58 0.57
C LEU A 58 8.21 -5.52 -0.93
N LYS A 59 8.97 -4.49 -1.32
CA LYS A 59 9.42 -4.29 -2.70
C LYS A 59 10.26 -5.48 -3.18
N MET A 60 11.21 -5.94 -2.37
CA MET A 60 12.02 -7.12 -2.70
C MET A 60 11.16 -8.38 -2.89
N LYS A 61 10.18 -8.62 -2.00
CA LYS A 61 9.27 -9.78 -2.13
C LYS A 61 8.38 -9.68 -3.38
N GLN A 62 7.87 -8.49 -3.70
CA GLN A 62 7.10 -8.26 -4.92
C GLN A 62 7.94 -8.49 -6.17
N GLN A 63 9.17 -7.95 -6.21
CA GLN A 63 10.10 -8.17 -7.32
C GLN A 63 10.51 -9.63 -7.48
N GLN A 64 10.72 -10.35 -6.37
CA GLN A 64 11.01 -11.78 -6.42
C GLN A 64 9.82 -12.57 -6.99
N ARG A 65 8.59 -12.24 -6.59
CA ARG A 65 7.38 -12.86 -7.13
C ARG A 65 7.23 -12.57 -8.62
N LEU A 66 7.47 -11.33 -9.02
CA LEU A 66 7.43 -10.94 -10.43
C LEU A 66 8.47 -11.71 -11.25
N ARG A 67 9.73 -11.80 -10.78
CA ARG A 67 10.78 -12.57 -11.46
C ARG A 67 10.39 -14.03 -11.66
N LYS A 68 9.91 -14.69 -10.61
CA LYS A 68 9.41 -16.07 -10.69
C LYS A 68 8.25 -16.21 -11.66
N TRP A 69 7.33 -15.24 -11.69
CA TRP A 69 6.22 -15.25 -12.63
C TRP A 69 6.69 -15.09 -14.08
N LEU A 70 7.66 -14.21 -14.34
CA LEU A 70 8.25 -14.03 -15.66
C LEU A 70 9.01 -15.28 -16.14
N GLU A 71 9.73 -15.94 -15.24
CA GLU A 71 10.41 -17.22 -15.50
C GLU A 71 9.42 -18.30 -15.93
N VAL A 72 8.38 -18.55 -15.11
CA VAL A 72 7.30 -19.49 -15.44
C VAL A 72 6.58 -19.11 -16.74
N LYS A 73 6.33 -17.82 -16.98
CA LYS A 73 5.72 -17.34 -18.23
C LYS A 73 6.59 -17.67 -19.45
N SER A 74 7.91 -17.52 -19.31
CA SER A 74 8.88 -17.86 -20.35
C SER A 74 8.91 -19.36 -20.63
N GLU A 75 8.89 -20.19 -19.58
CA GLU A 75 8.85 -21.66 -19.71
C GLU A 75 7.58 -22.15 -20.41
N LEU A 76 6.45 -21.48 -20.17
CA LEU A 76 5.16 -21.79 -20.78
C LEU A 76 5.01 -21.28 -22.22
N GLY A 77 6.02 -20.60 -22.78
CA GLY A 77 6.00 -20.12 -24.17
C GLY A 77 4.97 -19.02 -24.45
N VAL A 78 4.42 -18.38 -23.41
CA VAL A 78 3.45 -17.28 -23.52
C VAL A 78 4.22 -15.99 -23.87
N SER A 79 4.77 -15.94 -25.07
CA SER A 79 5.45 -14.75 -25.59
C SER A 79 4.41 -13.79 -26.18
N ASP A 80 3.78 -12.98 -25.32
CA ASP A 80 3.03 -11.83 -25.80
C ASP A 80 4.04 -10.82 -26.37
N ALA A 81 4.18 -10.79 -27.70
CA ALA A 81 5.02 -9.85 -28.45
C ALA A 81 4.70 -8.36 -28.20
N ASN A 82 3.77 -8.05 -27.29
CA ASN A 82 3.37 -6.71 -26.90
C ASN A 82 3.22 -6.51 -25.37
N SER A 83 3.64 -7.46 -24.53
CA SER A 83 3.60 -7.23 -23.07
C SER A 83 4.82 -6.44 -22.64
N ASN A 84 4.77 -5.12 -22.84
CA ASN A 84 5.52 -4.19 -22.00
C ASN A 84 4.93 -4.32 -20.59
N CYS A 85 5.32 -5.38 -19.88
CA CYS A 85 5.04 -5.54 -18.46
C CYS A 85 5.83 -4.43 -17.78
N ASN A 86 5.20 -3.26 -17.70
CA ASN A 86 5.83 -2.06 -17.19
C ASN A 86 6.15 -2.30 -15.70
N VAL A 87 7.40 -2.71 -15.44
CA VAL A 87 7.95 -2.95 -14.11
C VAL A 87 7.94 -1.67 -13.27
N ASP A 88 7.71 -0.51 -13.90
CA ASP A 88 7.60 0.79 -13.23
C ASP A 88 6.24 1.05 -12.58
N VAL A 89 5.26 0.13 -12.66
CA VAL A 89 4.01 0.23 -11.88
C VAL A 89 4.29 0.31 -10.37
N TRP A 90 5.38 -0.32 -9.91
CA TRP A 90 5.80 -0.32 -8.49
C TRP A 90 6.98 0.62 -8.21
N ARG A 91 7.51 1.31 -9.23
CA ARG A 91 8.51 2.36 -9.03
C ARG A 91 7.77 3.61 -8.58
N GLU A 92 7.50 3.68 -7.27
CA GLU A 92 7.49 4.95 -6.55
C GLU A 92 6.66 6.05 -7.20
N LYS A 93 5.50 5.71 -7.77
CA LYS A 93 4.42 6.68 -7.84
C LYS A 93 3.86 6.72 -6.44
N ASP A 94 4.19 7.79 -5.72
CA ASP A 94 3.37 8.31 -4.63
C ASP A 94 1.93 7.89 -4.88
N LEU A 95 1.42 7.00 -4.03
CA LEU A 95 0.10 6.35 -4.15
C LEU A 95 -0.96 7.40 -4.48
N GLY A 96 -1.20 7.65 -5.77
CA GLY A 96 -1.80 8.83 -6.39
C GLY A 96 -2.55 9.79 -5.47
N LEU A 97 -1.86 10.37 -4.49
CA LEU A 97 -2.47 11.34 -3.59
C LEU A 97 -2.69 12.62 -4.37
N ASP A 98 -1.89 12.91 -5.40
CA ASP A 98 -2.14 14.00 -6.32
C ASP A 98 -3.34 13.72 -7.22
N SER A 99 -3.54 12.47 -7.66
CA SER A 99 -4.73 12.08 -8.44
C SER A 99 -6.00 12.16 -7.60
N LEU A 100 -5.97 11.67 -6.36
CA LEU A 100 -7.10 11.74 -5.44
C LEU A 100 -7.32 13.17 -4.92
N HIS A 101 -6.27 13.93 -4.65
CA HIS A 101 -6.35 15.32 -4.19
C HIS A 101 -6.84 16.24 -5.31
N SER A 102 -6.35 16.06 -6.55
CA SER A 102 -6.89 16.77 -7.72
C SER A 102 -8.37 16.45 -7.94
N PHE A 103 -8.78 15.20 -7.75
CA PHE A 103 -10.17 14.81 -7.81
C PHE A 103 -11.02 15.42 -6.68
N MET A 104 -10.52 15.39 -5.43
CA MET A 104 -11.19 16.02 -4.28
C MET A 104 -11.27 17.55 -4.41
N LEU A 105 -10.30 18.17 -5.09
CA LEU A 105 -10.34 19.58 -5.47
C LEU A 105 -11.40 19.84 -6.54
N GLN A 106 -11.56 18.98 -7.55
CA GLN A 106 -12.65 19.09 -8.52
C GLN A 106 -14.03 18.98 -7.85
N LEU A 107 -14.19 18.08 -6.86
CA LEU A 107 -15.46 17.95 -6.12
C LEU A 107 -15.84 19.20 -5.32
N ARG A 108 -14.87 20.04 -4.94
CA ARG A 108 -15.15 21.32 -4.25
C ARG A 108 -15.86 22.32 -5.18
N GLU A 109 -15.58 22.25 -6.48
CA GLU A 109 -16.10 23.17 -7.49
C GLU A 109 -17.52 22.77 -7.94
N VAL A 110 -17.84 21.47 -7.88
CA VAL A 110 -19.18 20.93 -8.19
C VAL A 110 -20.19 21.17 -7.05
N LYS A 111 -19.73 21.67 -5.90
CA LYS A 111 -20.58 21.93 -4.74
C LYS A 111 -21.35 23.25 -4.87
N THR A 112 -22.10 23.43 -5.96
CA THR A 112 -23.18 24.42 -5.98
C THR A 112 -24.26 23.94 -5.00
N PRO A 113 -24.68 24.75 -4.02
CA PRO A 113 -25.78 24.37 -3.15
C PRO A 113 -27.04 24.20 -4.00
N LEU A 114 -27.66 23.01 -3.93
CA LEU A 114 -29.03 22.82 -4.40
C LEU A 114 -29.91 23.76 -3.56
N GLN A 115 -30.38 24.85 -4.18
CA GLN A 115 -31.44 25.67 -3.61
C GLN A 115 -32.69 24.80 -3.52
N ARG A 116 -33.12 24.51 -2.29
CA ARG A 116 -34.45 23.99 -1.98
C ARG A 116 -35.30 25.12 -1.43
#